data_AF-A0A914YXP1-F1
#
_entry.id   AF-A0A914YXP1-F1
#
_cell.length_a   1.000
_cell.length_b   1.000
_cell.length_c   1.000
_cell.angle_alpha   90.00
_cell.angle_beta   90.00
_cell.angle_gamma   90.00
#
_symmetry.space_group_name_H-M   'P 1'
#
loop_
_entity.id
_entity.type
_entity.pdbx_description
1 polymer ?
#
loop_
_entity_poly.entity_id
_entity_poly.type
_entity_poly.pdbx_seq_one_letter_code
_entity_poly.pdbx_strand_id
1 'polypeptide(L)'
;MSSALLAENFSKNVAYCERNMWQLSTLGGAYASMSFYAKEWAEMLLNVSLKQFNLSKQLNNEAYISRSRIYIAHALATNDEFEQAIKLISKELFYIKHYLKDDFNLRVATAIRTRIKHLQQKAINAA
;
A
#
# COMPACT_ATOMS: atom_id res chain seq x y z
N MET A 1 22.38 6.99 29.34
CA MET A 1 22.63 6.32 28.04
C MET A 1 23.29 7.34 27.12
N SER A 2 24.40 7.04 26.44
CA SER A 2 25.13 8.04 25.63
C SER A 2 24.36 8.40 24.35
N SER A 3 24.51 9.63 23.86
CA SER A 3 23.89 10.12 22.62
C SER A 3 24.31 9.28 21.39
N ALA A 4 25.54 8.79 21.37
CA ALA A 4 26.05 7.92 20.32
C ALA A 4 25.31 6.57 20.26
N LEU A 5 25.05 5.95 21.42
CA LEU A 5 24.32 4.68 21.48
C LEU A 5 22.84 4.84 21.06
N LEU A 6 22.23 5.98 21.36
CA LEU A 6 20.87 6.32 20.90
C LEU A 6 20.82 6.48 19.37
N ALA A 7 21.79 7.18 18.78
CA ALA A 7 21.88 7.37 17.34
C ALA A 7 22.11 6.04 16.60
N GLU A 8 22.97 5.18 17.11
CA GLU A 8 23.22 3.85 16.53
C GLU A 8 21.97 2.96 16.59
N ASN A 9 21.27 2.93 17.74
CA ASN A 9 20.04 2.16 17.89
C ASN A 9 18.92 2.69 16.98
N PHE A 10 18.82 4.01 16.82
CA PHE A 10 17.88 4.62 15.88
C PHE A 10 18.19 4.20 14.43
N SER A 11 19.46 4.28 14.02
CA SER A 11 19.88 3.88 12.67
C SER A 11 19.60 2.40 12.37
N LYS A 12 19.90 1.50 13.32
CA LYS A 12 19.58 0.07 13.20
C LYS A 12 18.07 -0.18 13.08
N ASN A 13 17.26 0.59 13.82
CA ASN A 13 15.79 0.49 13.75
C ASN A 13 15.26 0.93 12.37
N VAL A 14 15.75 2.06 11.84
CA VAL A 14 15.36 2.55 10.51
C VAL A 14 15.71 1.50 9.43
N ALA A 15 16.93 0.99 9.42
CA ALA A 15 17.36 -0.03 8.45
C ALA A 15 16.54 -1.33 8.55
N TYR A 16 16.18 -1.74 9.77
CA TYR A 16 15.29 -2.89 9.99
C TYR A 16 13.90 -2.65 9.40
N CYS A 17 13.30 -1.49 9.66
CA CYS A 17 11.98 -1.14 9.17
C CYS A 17 11.95 -1.05 7.64
N GLU A 18 12.96 -0.43 7.01
CA GLU A 18 13.07 -0.36 5.54
C GLU A 18 13.18 -1.74 4.89
N ARG A 19 14.02 -2.63 5.46
CA ARG A 19 14.15 -4.01 4.97
C ARG A 19 12.80 -4.74 5.01
N ASN A 20 12.08 -4.65 6.11
CA ASN A 20 10.76 -5.26 6.25
C ASN A 20 9.75 -4.65 5.27
N MET A 21 9.78 -3.32 5.05
CA MET A 21 8.94 -2.65 4.06
C MET A 21 9.14 -3.20 2.65
N TRP A 22 10.38 -3.50 2.26
CA TRP A 22 10.71 -4.06 0.95
C TRP A 22 10.27 -5.51 0.82
N GLN A 23 10.55 -6.34 1.82
CA GLN A 23 10.10 -7.74 1.84
C GLN A 23 8.57 -7.85 1.74
N LEU A 24 7.86 -7.00 2.49
CA LEU A 24 6.40 -6.91 2.41
C LEU A 24 5.93 -6.38 1.06
N SER A 25 6.66 -5.47 0.41
CA SER A 25 6.30 -4.99 -0.94
C SER A 25 6.39 -6.12 -1.97
N THR A 26 7.43 -6.94 -1.92
CA THR A 26 7.58 -8.11 -2.79
C THR A 26 6.47 -9.12 -2.53
N LEU A 27 6.22 -9.45 -1.27
CA LEU A 27 5.17 -10.40 -0.89
C LEU A 27 3.77 -9.89 -1.27
N GLY A 28 3.49 -8.61 -1.06
CA GLY A 28 2.25 -7.96 -1.46
C GLY A 28 2.05 -7.98 -2.97
N GLY A 29 3.12 -7.77 -3.74
CA GLY A 29 3.08 -7.94 -5.20
C GLY A 29 2.67 -9.36 -5.61
N ALA A 30 3.24 -10.39 -4.97
CA ALA A 30 2.86 -11.78 -5.22
C ALA A 30 1.39 -12.05 -4.89
N TYR A 31 0.91 -11.62 -3.71
CA TYR A 31 -0.51 -11.78 -3.34
C TYR A 31 -1.45 -11.03 -4.28
N ALA A 32 -1.08 -9.83 -4.74
CA ALA A 32 -1.84 -9.07 -5.71
C ALA A 32 -1.92 -9.71 -7.11
N SER A 33 -0.90 -10.48 -7.50
CA SER A 33 -0.94 -11.28 -8.73
C SER A 33 -1.82 -12.52 -8.55
N MET A 34 -1.69 -13.22 -7.42
CA MET A 34 -2.45 -14.44 -7.15
C MET A 34 -3.94 -14.19 -6.90
N SER A 35 -4.28 -13.01 -6.37
CA SER A 35 -5.66 -12.62 -6.11
C SER A 35 -6.53 -12.47 -7.36
N PHE A 36 -5.91 -12.41 -8.55
CA PHE A 36 -6.63 -12.50 -9.81
C PHE A 36 -7.26 -13.89 -10.05
N TYR A 37 -6.69 -14.93 -9.44
CA TYR A 37 -7.08 -16.32 -9.61
C TYR A 37 -7.92 -16.85 -8.44
N ALA A 38 -7.67 -16.35 -7.22
CA ALA A 38 -8.28 -16.86 -5.99
C ALA A 38 -8.46 -15.74 -4.95
N LYS A 39 -9.68 -15.58 -4.41
CA LYS A 39 -10.04 -14.47 -3.50
C LYS A 39 -9.34 -14.54 -2.15
N GLU A 40 -8.93 -15.73 -1.72
CA GLU A 40 -8.22 -15.97 -0.46
C GLU A 40 -6.92 -15.15 -0.38
N TRP A 41 -6.29 -14.86 -1.52
CA TRP A 41 -5.09 -14.02 -1.59
C TRP A 41 -5.38 -12.52 -1.40
N ALA A 42 -6.63 -12.08 -1.57
CA ALA A 42 -7.02 -10.68 -1.33
C ALA A 42 -6.90 -10.33 0.16
N GLU A 43 -7.30 -11.24 1.06
CA GLU A 43 -7.12 -11.07 2.50
C GLU A 43 -5.63 -10.99 2.89
N MET A 44 -4.80 -11.84 2.27
CA MET A 44 -3.36 -11.83 2.49
C MET A 44 -2.71 -10.52 1.99
N LEU A 45 -3.15 -10.00 0.84
CA LEU A 45 -2.74 -8.70 0.33
C LEU A 45 -3.12 -7.57 1.30
N LEU A 46 -4.34 -7.59 1.84
CA LEU A 46 -4.79 -6.59 2.82
C LEU A 46 -3.92 -6.62 4.07
N ASN A 47 -3.69 -7.82 4.63
CA ASN A 47 -2.87 -8.03 5.81
C ASN A 47 -1.44 -7.51 5.63
N VAL A 48 -0.82 -7.78 4.48
CA VAL A 48 0.52 -7.26 4.16
C VAL A 48 0.50 -5.74 4.04
N SER A 49 -0.49 -5.17 3.36
CA SER A 49 -0.61 -3.72 3.17
C SER A 49 -0.79 -2.97 4.49
N LEU A 50 -1.55 -3.54 5.44
CA LEU A 50 -1.72 -3.00 6.79
C LEU A 50 -0.42 -3.06 7.61
N LYS A 51 0.37 -4.14 7.48
CA LYS A 51 1.69 -4.23 8.11
C LYS A 51 2.64 -3.15 7.57
N GLN A 52 2.63 -2.92 6.26
CA GLN A 52 3.41 -1.83 5.65
C GLN A 52 2.96 -0.45 6.15
N PHE A 53 1.65 -0.25 6.31
CA PHE A 53 1.12 0.98 6.87
C PHE A 53 1.60 1.22 8.31
N ASN A 54 1.67 0.19 9.13
CA ASN A 54 2.16 0.32 10.51
C ASN A 54 3.67 0.60 10.56
N LEU A 55 4.48 -0.10 9.75
CA LEU A 55 5.92 0.15 9.65
C LEU A 55 6.22 1.55 9.10
N SER A 56 5.48 2.01 8.09
CA SER A 56 5.69 3.35 7.51
C SER A 56 5.38 4.48 8.50
N LYS A 57 4.38 4.30 9.38
CA LYS A 57 4.15 5.20 10.52
C LYS A 57 5.31 5.21 11.51
N GLN A 58 5.90 4.05 11.80
CA GLN A 58 7.08 3.97 12.69
C GLN A 58 8.31 4.68 12.09
N LEU A 59 8.46 4.60 10.77
CA LEU A 59 9.49 5.32 10.02
C LEU A 59 9.23 6.82 9.88
N ASN A 60 8.03 7.29 10.23
CA ASN A 60 7.56 8.66 9.98
C ASN A 60 7.79 9.10 8.51
N ASN A 61 7.59 8.18 7.57
CA ASN A 61 7.84 8.40 6.15
C ASN A 61 6.51 8.54 5.40
N GLU A 62 6.11 9.78 5.12
CA GLU A 62 4.84 10.10 4.45
C GLU A 62 4.69 9.45 3.07
N ALA A 63 5.79 9.28 2.33
CA ALA A 63 5.74 8.59 1.04
C ALA A 63 5.40 7.11 1.22
N TYR A 64 5.94 6.45 2.24
CA TYR A 64 5.61 5.06 2.54
C TYR A 64 4.20 4.90 3.14
N ILE A 65 3.75 5.86 3.94
CA ILE A 65 2.39 5.90 4.49
C ILE A 65 1.37 5.99 3.34
N SER A 66 1.57 6.94 2.43
CA SER A 66 0.70 7.11 1.26
C SER A 66 0.71 5.86 0.37
N ARG A 67 1.89 5.29 0.10
CA ARG A 67 2.02 4.05 -0.68
C ARG A 67 1.28 2.87 -0.07
N SER A 68 1.38 2.71 1.24
CA SER A 68 0.69 1.62 1.94
C SER A 68 -0.84 1.79 1.86
N ARG A 69 -1.36 3.02 1.92
CA ARG A 69 -2.79 3.29 1.71
C ARG A 69 -3.24 3.00 0.28
N ILE A 70 -2.41 3.27 -0.72
CA ILE A 70 -2.68 2.87 -2.11
C ILE A 70 -2.81 1.34 -2.21
N TYR A 71 -1.92 0.57 -1.55
CA TYR A 71 -1.99 -0.89 -1.55
C TYR A 71 -3.21 -1.42 -0.78
N ILE A 72 -3.60 -0.78 0.32
CA ILE A 72 -4.88 -1.08 1.00
C ILE A 72 -6.07 -0.88 0.05
N ALA A 73 -6.09 0.22 -0.72
CA ALA A 73 -7.16 0.45 -1.70
C ALA A 73 -7.20 -0.66 -2.77
N HIS A 74 -6.05 -1.15 -3.22
CA HIS A 74 -5.98 -2.27 -4.14
C HIS A 74 -6.54 -3.57 -3.53
N ALA A 75 -6.19 -3.85 -2.27
CA ALA A 75 -6.68 -5.02 -1.55
C ALA A 75 -8.21 -4.99 -1.41
N LEU A 76 -8.76 -3.85 -0.98
CA LEU A 76 -10.21 -3.64 -0.86
C LEU A 76 -10.94 -3.92 -2.18
N ALA A 77 -10.45 -3.35 -3.28
CA ALA A 77 -11.07 -3.59 -4.59
C ALA A 77 -10.96 -5.04 -5.06
N THR A 78 -9.91 -5.74 -4.66
CA THR A 78 -9.76 -7.16 -5.00
C THR A 78 -10.70 -8.05 -4.18
N ASN A 79 -11.18 -7.54 -3.04
CA ASN A 79 -12.22 -8.16 -2.22
C ASN A 79 -13.64 -7.65 -2.56
N ASP A 80 -13.83 -7.08 -3.76
CA ASP A 80 -15.09 -6.46 -4.22
C ASP A 80 -15.60 -5.27 -3.39
N GLU A 81 -14.79 -4.73 -2.48
CA GLU A 81 -15.11 -3.53 -1.69
C GLU A 81 -14.83 -2.25 -2.50
N PHE A 82 -15.43 -2.16 -3.69
CA PHE A 82 -15.11 -1.13 -4.69
C PHE A 82 -15.36 0.30 -4.21
N GLU A 83 -16.44 0.56 -3.48
CA GLU A 83 -16.76 1.90 -2.98
C GLU A 83 -15.66 2.43 -2.05
N GLN A 84 -15.25 1.61 -1.08
CA GLN A 84 -14.20 1.96 -0.13
C GLN A 84 -12.86 2.15 -0.83
N ALA A 85 -12.52 1.25 -1.77
CA ALA A 85 -11.31 1.35 -2.57
C ALA A 85 -11.26 2.64 -3.39
N ILE A 86 -12.35 3.00 -4.08
CA ILE A 86 -12.45 4.23 -4.89
C ILE A 86 -12.33 5.48 -4.01
N LYS A 87 -12.98 5.48 -2.85
CA LYS A 87 -12.89 6.59 -1.89
C LYS A 87 -11.45 6.78 -1.40
N LEU A 88 -10.79 5.70 -1.01
CA LEU A 88 -9.42 5.75 -0.50
C LEU A 88 -8.41 6.19 -1.59
N ILE A 89 -8.45 5.57 -2.77
CA ILE A 89 -7.51 5.91 -3.86
C ILE A 89 -7.71 7.35 -4.36
N SER A 90 -8.94 7.86 -4.35
CA SER A 90 -9.22 9.24 -4.74
C SER A 90 -8.66 10.25 -3.73
N LYS A 91 -8.78 9.95 -2.43
CA LYS A 91 -8.14 10.75 -1.37
C LYS A 91 -6.62 10.76 -1.51
N GLU A 92 -6.00 9.60 -1.72
CA GLU A 92 -4.55 9.53 -1.89
C GLU A 92 -4.08 10.23 -3.17
N LEU A 93 -4.78 10.09 -4.29
CA LEU A 93 -4.45 10.85 -5.51
C LEU A 93 -4.51 12.37 -5.29
N PHE A 94 -5.51 12.86 -4.56
CA PHE A 94 -5.58 14.27 -4.19
C PHE A 94 -4.42 14.66 -3.28
N TYR A 95 -4.19 13.89 -2.22
CA TYR A 95 -3.10 14.13 -1.27
C TYR A 95 -1.73 14.20 -1.97
N ILE A 96 -1.46 13.22 -2.84
CA ILE A 96 -0.18 13.14 -3.56
C ILE A 96 0.01 14.32 -4.50
N LYS A 97 -1.02 14.66 -5.28
CA LYS A 97 -0.96 15.75 -6.25
C LYS A 97 -0.77 17.11 -5.61
N HIS A 98 -1.38 17.33 -4.44
CA HIS A 98 -1.42 18.66 -3.83
C HIS A 98 -0.42 18.87 -2.70
N TYR A 99 -0.06 17.82 -1.96
CA TYR A 99 0.74 17.94 -0.73
C TYR A 99 2.03 17.14 -0.79
N LEU A 100 1.98 15.83 -1.07
CA LEU A 100 3.18 14.98 -1.02
C LEU A 100 4.16 15.27 -2.17
N LYS A 101 3.62 15.57 -3.36
CA LYS A 101 4.40 15.83 -4.59
C LYS A 101 5.38 14.70 -4.95
N ASP A 102 5.00 13.45 -4.66
CA ASP A 102 5.80 12.25 -4.99
C ASP A 102 5.33 11.61 -6.31
N ASP A 103 6.12 11.79 -7.36
CA ASP A 103 5.83 11.29 -8.71
C ASP A 103 5.70 9.76 -8.77
N PHE A 104 6.48 9.05 -7.94
CA PHE A 104 6.42 7.60 -7.89
C PHE A 104 5.05 7.14 -7.38
N ASN A 105 4.62 7.63 -6.22
CA ASN A 105 3.31 7.31 -5.65
C ASN A 105 2.18 7.80 -6.54
N LEU A 106 2.35 8.91 -7.26
CA LEU A 106 1.34 9.38 -8.21
C LEU A 106 1.12 8.36 -9.34
N ARG A 107 2.20 7.81 -9.90
CA ARG A 107 2.15 6.75 -10.92
C ARG A 107 1.51 5.47 -10.36
N VAL A 108 1.93 5.04 -9.17
CA VAL A 108 1.37 3.85 -8.51
C VAL A 108 -0.13 4.02 -8.23
N ALA A 109 -0.55 5.16 -7.66
CA ALA A 109 -1.95 5.43 -7.37
C ALA A 109 -2.81 5.47 -8.63
N THR A 110 -2.28 6.03 -9.72
CA THR A 110 -2.97 6.08 -11.01
C THR A 110 -3.15 4.69 -11.59
N ALA A 111 -2.09 3.86 -11.57
CA ALA A 111 -2.16 2.47 -12.02
C ALA A 111 -3.18 1.65 -11.21
N ILE A 112 -3.17 1.79 -9.88
CA ILE A 112 -4.15 1.13 -9.01
C ILE A 112 -5.56 1.62 -9.28
N ARG A 113 -5.79 2.92 -9.48
CA ARG A 113 -7.13 3.43 -9.84
C ARG A 113 -7.65 2.80 -11.14
N THR A 114 -6.80 2.66 -12.15
CA THR A 114 -7.15 1.98 -13.40
C THR A 114 -7.49 0.51 -13.16
N ARG A 115 -6.69 -0.18 -12.34
CA ARG A 115 -6.96 -1.57 -11.95
C ARG A 115 -8.29 -1.73 -11.22
N ILE A 116 -8.59 -0.86 -10.25
CA ILE A 116 -9.87 -0.87 -9.50
C ILE A 116 -11.05 -0.80 -10.46
N LYS A 117 -11.02 0.14 -11.43
CA LYS A 117 -12.08 0.25 -12.45
C LYS A 117 -12.25 -1.01 -13.27
N HIS A 118 -11.14 -1.65 -13.66
CA HIS A 118 -11.18 -2.89 -14.42
C HIS A 118 -11.78 -4.05 -13.60
N LEU A 119 -11.40 -4.17 -12.33
CA LEU A 119 -11.96 -5.19 -11.42
C LEU A 119 -13.46 -4.98 -11.21
N GLN A 120 -13.89 -3.73 -11.00
CA GLN A 120 -15.31 -3.39 -10.86
C GLN A 120 -16.11 -3.76 -12.11
N GLN A 121 -15.61 -3.42 -13.30
CA GLN A 121 -16.28 -3.78 -14.55
C GLN A 121 -16.36 -5.29 -14.75
N LYS A 122 -15.28 -6.02 -14.41
CA LYS A 122 -15.26 -7.49 -14.47
C LYS A 122 -16.32 -8.10 -13.54
N ALA A 123 -16.46 -7.56 -12.32
CA ALA A 123 -17.47 -8.01 -11.37
C ALA A 123 -18.90 -7.74 -11.87
N ILE A 124 -19.17 -6.57 -12.45
CA ILE A 124 -20.47 -6.23 -13.05
C ILE A 124 -20.81 -7.19 -14.18
N ASN A 125 -19.85 -7.54 -15.03
CA ASN A 125 -20.08 -8.43 -16.18
C ASN A 125 -20.28 -9.91 -15.78
N ALA A 126 -19.93 -10.28 -14.56
CA ALA A 126 -20.05 -11.65 -14.03
C ALA A 126 -21.32 -11.87 -13.21
N ALA A 127 -22.07 -10.80 -12.90
CA ALA A 127 -23.34 -10.81 -12.18
C ALA A 127 -24.53 -10.87 -13.14
#